data_AF-A0A2P6PEA5-F1
#
_entry.id   AF-A0A2P6PEA5-F1
#
_cell.length_a   1.000
_cell.length_b   1.000
_cell.length_c   1.000
_cell.angle_alpha   90.00
_cell.angle_beta   90.00
_cell.angle_gamma   90.00
#
_symmetry.space_group_name_H-M   'P 1'
#
loop_
_entity.id
_entity.type
_entity.pdbx_description
1 polymer ?
#
loop_
_entity_poly.entity_id
_entity_poly.type
_entity_poly.pdbx_seq_one_letter_code
_entity_poly.pdbx_strand_id
1 'polypeptide(L)'
;MVENSCSLKKVVLEIVYTSDGCGSCEYACKSCDGYTCVEVVALSHYVYERKKFEEEVAELRQRFSNSISPEGLAGGDRNGVVPASGFSFSAQHIWKQIKQNKDLDLPSLNVMVANVRCEEIANEIFNQLTTNQDWLKLEEAVKIGIVEGFGEMFVHPAYTTLINNIRFRTFKEFKVKLQQALDNKEDIDASVQTLTESSIIEFNHGCTDAAIKDANWDVSSTRNILSSDIKGHAETASVFEDLKRVNLKDKVTIYYTHTHI
;
A
#
# COMPACT_ATOMS: atom_id res chain seq x y z
N MET A 1 -34.42 -30.07 -27.90
CA MET A 1 -33.26 -29.32 -28.44
C MET A 1 -32.87 -28.30 -27.38
N VAL A 2 -31.90 -28.65 -26.54
CA VAL A 2 -31.25 -27.72 -25.61
C VAL A 2 -29.81 -27.65 -26.11
N GLU A 3 -29.44 -26.50 -26.65
CA GLU A 3 -28.08 -26.13 -26.95
C GLU A 3 -27.30 -26.09 -25.64
N ASN A 4 -26.31 -26.97 -25.50
CA ASN A 4 -25.25 -26.82 -24.52
C ASN A 4 -23.95 -26.59 -25.30
N SER A 5 -23.70 -25.33 -25.63
CA SER A 5 -22.38 -24.85 -26.05
C SER A 5 -21.45 -24.91 -24.84
N CYS A 6 -20.91 -26.11 -24.57
CA CYS A 6 -19.82 -26.27 -23.64
C CYS A 6 -18.60 -25.57 -24.28
N SER A 7 -18.40 -24.31 -23.92
CA SER A 7 -17.20 -23.54 -24.25
C SER A 7 -16.02 -24.17 -23.52
N LEU A 8 -15.51 -25.27 -24.10
CA LEU A 8 -14.28 -25.92 -23.67
C LEU A 8 -13.16 -24.89 -23.86
N LYS A 9 -12.77 -24.26 -22.76
CA LYS A 9 -11.56 -23.43 -22.68
C LYS A 9 -10.37 -24.34 -23.01
N LYS A 10 -9.94 -24.33 -24.27
CA LYS A 10 -8.68 -24.95 -24.68
C LYS A 10 -7.53 -24.18 -24.05
N VAL A 11 -6.49 -24.90 -23.63
CA VAL A 11 -5.25 -24.26 -23.21
C VAL A 11 -4.51 -23.88 -24.48
N VAL A 12 -4.29 -22.59 -24.69
CA VAL A 12 -3.47 -22.09 -25.79
C VAL A 12 -2.06 -21.92 -25.26
N LEU A 13 -1.11 -22.68 -25.80
CA LEU A 13 0.30 -22.47 -25.55
C LEU A 13 0.86 -21.55 -26.62
N GLU A 14 1.42 -20.43 -26.19
CA GLU A 14 2.19 -19.54 -27.03
C GLU A 14 3.67 -19.94 -26.90
N ILE A 15 4.26 -20.42 -28.00
CA ILE A 15 5.66 -20.80 -28.05
C ILE A 15 6.39 -19.66 -28.77
N VAL A 16 7.26 -18.98 -28.02
CA VAL A 16 8.07 -17.86 -28.52
C VAL A 16 9.51 -18.31 -28.66
N TYR A 17 10.09 -18.12 -29.83
CA TYR A 17 11.50 -18.41 -30.10
C TYR A 17 12.12 -17.36 -31.02
N THR A 18 13.43 -17.17 -30.92
CA THR A 18 14.18 -16.22 -31.76
C THR A 18 14.60 -16.92 -33.05
N SER A 19 14.39 -16.29 -34.20
CA SER A 19 14.79 -16.81 -35.51
C SER A 19 15.08 -15.66 -36.46
N ASP A 20 16.30 -15.61 -36.98
CA ASP A 20 16.67 -14.67 -38.04
C ASP A 20 16.35 -15.30 -39.41
N GLY A 21 15.19 -14.92 -39.96
CA GLY A 21 14.78 -15.26 -41.34
C GLY A 21 13.74 -16.38 -41.47
N CYS A 22 12.74 -16.15 -42.33
CA CYS A 22 11.66 -17.12 -42.61
C CYS A 22 11.68 -17.54 -44.09
N GLY A 23 11.97 -18.81 -44.36
CA GLY A 23 11.50 -19.50 -45.56
C GLY A 23 10.02 -19.84 -45.42
N SER A 24 9.28 -19.80 -46.53
CA SER A 24 7.81 -19.89 -46.62
C SER A 24 7.16 -20.97 -45.76
N CYS A 25 6.14 -20.59 -44.98
CA CYS A 25 5.38 -21.47 -44.08
C CYS A 25 4.18 -22.12 -44.81
N GLU A 26 4.12 -23.44 -44.83
CA GLU A 26 2.89 -24.20 -45.13
C GLU A 26 2.46 -24.93 -43.83
N TYR A 27 1.22 -24.63 -43.37
CA TYR A 27 0.45 -25.33 -42.32
C TYR A 27 0.66 -25.03 -40.81
N ALA A 28 1.28 -23.92 -40.41
CA ALA A 28 1.16 -23.39 -39.03
C ALA A 28 0.98 -21.86 -39.05
N CYS A 29 0.14 -21.30 -38.16
CA CYS A 29 0.08 -19.85 -37.92
C CYS A 29 1.37 -19.40 -37.20
N LYS A 30 2.46 -19.31 -37.97
CA LYS A 30 3.75 -18.81 -37.55
C LYS A 30 3.87 -17.35 -37.99
N SER A 31 4.01 -16.44 -37.03
CA SER A 31 4.27 -15.02 -37.29
C SER A 31 5.67 -14.69 -36.84
N CYS A 32 6.49 -14.11 -37.72
CA CYS A 32 7.86 -13.74 -37.40
C CYS A 32 8.06 -12.25 -37.68
N ASP A 33 8.57 -11.52 -36.70
CA ASP A 33 8.98 -10.14 -36.82
C ASP A 33 10.44 -10.03 -36.35
N GLY A 34 11.37 -9.86 -37.30
CA GLY A 34 12.79 -9.51 -37.17
C GLY A 34 13.66 -10.28 -36.16
N TYR A 35 13.24 -10.28 -34.89
CA TYR A 35 13.89 -10.82 -33.72
C TYR A 35 13.11 -12.00 -33.08
N THR A 36 11.81 -12.12 -33.34
CA THR A 36 10.93 -13.07 -32.65
C THR A 36 10.00 -13.79 -33.62
N CYS A 37 9.88 -15.11 -33.48
CA CYS A 37 8.83 -15.92 -34.08
C CYS A 37 7.88 -16.44 -33.01
N VAL A 38 6.59 -16.31 -33.28
CA VAL A 38 5.51 -16.81 -32.44
C VAL A 38 4.78 -17.92 -33.18
N GLU A 39 4.65 -19.06 -32.51
CA GLU A 39 3.82 -20.17 -32.96
C GLU A 39 2.81 -20.56 -31.87
N VAL A 40 1.56 -20.75 -32.28
CA VAL A 40 0.45 -21.06 -31.37
C VAL A 40 0.04 -22.52 -31.52
N VAL A 41 0.05 -23.25 -30.39
CA VAL A 41 -0.41 -24.65 -30.32
C VAL A 41 -1.56 -24.76 -29.33
N ALA A 42 -2.68 -25.32 -29.79
CA ALA A 42 -3.86 -25.53 -28.95
C ALA A 42 -3.85 -26.96 -28.36
N LEU A 43 -4.05 -27.06 -27.04
CA LEU A 43 -4.19 -28.32 -26.33
C LEU A 43 -5.61 -28.52 -25.76
N SER A 44 -6.07 -29.76 -25.76
CA SER A 44 -7.31 -30.22 -25.13
C SER A 44 -7.27 -30.01 -23.61
N HIS A 45 -8.44 -29.97 -22.97
CA HIS A 45 -8.51 -29.65 -21.54
C HIS A 45 -8.00 -30.82 -20.68
N TYR A 46 -6.89 -30.64 -19.96
CA TYR A 46 -6.22 -31.69 -19.19
C TYR A 46 -7.14 -32.52 -18.27
N VAL A 47 -8.09 -31.87 -17.59
CA VAL A 47 -8.98 -32.55 -16.62
C VAL A 47 -10.09 -33.35 -17.31
N TYR A 48 -10.64 -32.84 -18.41
CA TYR A 48 -11.83 -33.43 -19.06
C TYR A 48 -11.45 -34.40 -20.18
N GLU A 49 -10.31 -34.17 -20.83
CA GLU A 49 -9.84 -34.91 -22.01
C GLU A 49 -8.36 -35.32 -21.84
N ARG A 50 -8.01 -35.90 -20.68
CA ARG A 50 -6.61 -36.23 -20.31
C ARG A 50 -5.87 -37.02 -21.39
N LYS A 51 -6.46 -38.10 -21.92
CA LYS A 51 -5.81 -38.95 -22.92
C LYS A 51 -5.44 -38.18 -24.19
N LYS A 52 -6.36 -37.35 -24.66
CA LYS A 52 -6.15 -36.52 -25.85
C LYS A 52 -5.10 -35.43 -25.60
N PHE A 53 -5.12 -34.82 -24.42
CA PHE A 53 -4.07 -33.88 -24.01
C PHE A 53 -2.68 -34.54 -23.96
N GLU A 54 -2.56 -35.75 -23.40
CA GLU A 54 -1.29 -36.49 -23.34
C GLU A 54 -0.77 -36.85 -24.75
N GLU A 55 -1.66 -37.24 -25.66
CA GLU A 55 -1.34 -37.47 -27.08
C GLU A 55 -0.83 -36.19 -27.77
N GLU A 56 -1.54 -35.07 -27.61
CA GLU A 56 -1.16 -33.79 -28.21
C GLU A 56 0.17 -33.24 -27.61
N VAL A 57 0.42 -33.43 -26.32
CA VAL A 57 1.70 -33.08 -25.68
C VAL A 57 2.83 -33.97 -26.19
N ALA A 58 2.58 -35.25 -26.41
CA ALA A 58 3.57 -36.16 -26.98
C ALA A 58 3.94 -35.76 -28.41
N GLU A 59 2.96 -35.36 -29.23
CA GLU A 59 3.18 -34.80 -30.57
C GLU A 59 4.03 -33.52 -30.48
N LEU A 60 3.68 -32.59 -29.58
CA LEU A 60 4.45 -31.36 -29.37
C LEU A 60 5.90 -31.66 -28.97
N ARG A 61 6.14 -32.63 -28.07
CA ARG A 61 7.49 -33.07 -27.69
C ARG A 61 8.29 -33.62 -28.87
N GLN A 62 7.65 -34.35 -29.79
CA GLN A 62 8.31 -34.84 -30.99
C GLN A 62 8.76 -33.69 -31.89
N ARG A 63 7.96 -32.62 -32.00
CA ARG A 63 8.32 -31.42 -32.78
C ARG A 63 9.59 -30.75 -32.25
N PHE A 64 9.80 -30.70 -30.93
CA PHE A 64 11.06 -30.21 -30.35
C PHE A 64 12.24 -31.16 -30.53
N SER A 65 12.01 -32.47 -30.58
CA SER A 65 13.09 -33.46 -30.78
C SER A 65 13.64 -33.41 -32.21
N ASN A 66 12.79 -33.06 -33.18
CA ASN A 66 13.16 -32.86 -34.57
C ASN A 66 13.65 -31.42 -34.87
N SER A 67 13.77 -30.56 -33.85
CA SER A 67 14.00 -29.11 -34.00
C SER A 67 15.38 -28.70 -34.53
N ILE A 68 16.35 -29.62 -34.53
CA ILE A 68 17.74 -29.36 -34.96
C ILE A 68 17.91 -29.54 -36.49
N SER A 69 16.88 -30.05 -37.18
CA SER A 69 16.86 -30.12 -38.64
C SER A 69 16.71 -28.71 -39.26
N PRO A 70 17.12 -28.49 -40.52
CA PRO A 70 16.94 -27.20 -41.22
C PRO A 70 15.47 -26.73 -41.32
N GLU A 71 14.51 -27.65 -41.17
CA GLU A 71 13.07 -27.38 -41.17
C GLU A 71 12.45 -27.37 -39.75
N GLY A 72 13.29 -27.51 -38.72
CA GLY A 72 12.89 -27.61 -37.32
C GLY A 72 12.64 -26.26 -36.63
N LEU A 73 11.97 -26.30 -35.48
CA LEU A 73 11.63 -25.12 -34.67
C LEU A 73 12.83 -24.26 -34.23
N ALA A 74 14.02 -24.85 -34.15
CA ALA A 74 15.28 -24.19 -33.78
C ALA A 74 16.27 -24.09 -34.96
N GLY A 75 15.79 -24.33 -36.20
CA GLY A 75 16.56 -24.29 -37.44
C GLY A 75 16.93 -22.89 -37.94
N GLY A 76 17.12 -21.92 -37.03
CA GLY A 76 17.55 -20.56 -37.35
C GLY A 76 19.06 -20.40 -37.43
N ASP A 77 19.50 -19.19 -37.79
CA ASP A 77 20.92 -18.82 -37.83
C ASP A 77 21.61 -19.08 -36.48
N ARG A 78 22.72 -19.83 -36.49
CA ARG A 78 23.44 -20.28 -35.29
C ARG A 78 24.46 -19.26 -34.79
N ASN A 79 24.50 -18.07 -35.39
CA ASN A 79 25.49 -17.03 -35.14
C ASN A 79 25.46 -16.45 -33.70
N GLY A 80 24.45 -16.78 -32.88
CA GLY A 80 24.35 -16.40 -31.47
C GLY A 80 24.40 -17.56 -30.46
N VAL A 81 24.73 -18.79 -30.88
CA VAL A 81 24.65 -19.97 -30.01
C VAL A 81 25.80 -19.97 -28.98
N VAL A 82 25.45 -19.90 -27.70
CA VAL A 82 26.39 -20.03 -26.59
C VAL A 82 26.70 -21.51 -26.36
N PRO A 83 27.97 -21.96 -26.40
CA PRO A 83 28.34 -23.33 -26.06
C PRO A 83 27.93 -23.67 -24.62
N ALA A 84 27.59 -24.94 -24.36
CA ALA A 84 27.16 -25.37 -23.03
C ALA A 84 28.19 -25.03 -21.93
N SER A 85 29.49 -25.08 -22.24
CA SER A 85 30.57 -24.70 -21.32
C SER A 85 30.61 -23.20 -20.99
N GLY A 86 30.10 -22.34 -21.88
CA GLY A 86 30.04 -20.89 -21.72
C GLY A 86 28.70 -20.37 -21.21
N PHE A 87 27.67 -21.23 -21.14
CA PHE A 87 26.31 -20.82 -20.80
C PHE A 87 26.21 -20.19 -19.41
N SER A 88 26.87 -20.77 -18.40
CA SER A 88 26.85 -20.24 -17.04
C SER A 88 27.40 -18.82 -16.96
N PHE A 89 28.54 -18.56 -17.61
CA PHE A 89 29.17 -17.25 -17.66
C PHE A 89 28.31 -16.24 -18.43
N SER A 90 27.74 -16.65 -19.57
CA SER A 90 26.84 -15.80 -20.37
C SER A 90 25.58 -15.43 -19.57
N ALA A 91 24.91 -16.41 -18.95
CA ALA A 91 23.73 -16.19 -18.13
C ALA A 91 24.02 -15.28 -16.92
N GLN A 92 25.15 -15.48 -16.25
CA GLN A 92 25.58 -14.60 -15.14
C GLN A 92 25.84 -13.17 -15.62
N HIS A 93 26.47 -13.01 -16.79
CA HIS A 93 26.71 -11.69 -17.36
C HIS A 93 25.39 -10.99 -17.73
N ILE A 94 24.49 -11.68 -18.42
CA ILE A 94 23.16 -11.17 -18.78
C ILE A 94 22.40 -10.76 -17.51
N TRP A 95 22.37 -11.63 -16.50
CA TRP A 95 21.70 -11.34 -15.23
C TRP A 95 22.30 -10.13 -14.51
N LYS A 96 23.63 -9.97 -14.56
CA LYS A 96 24.31 -8.80 -14.00
C LYS A 96 23.88 -7.52 -14.72
N GLN A 97 23.81 -7.53 -16.05
CA GLN A 97 23.36 -6.37 -16.83
C GLN A 97 21.90 -6.02 -16.50
N ILE A 98 21.01 -7.01 -16.43
CA ILE A 98 19.60 -6.82 -16.04
C ILE A 98 19.51 -6.18 -14.66
N LYS A 99 20.25 -6.69 -13.67
CA LYS A 99 20.21 -6.19 -12.30
C LYS A 99 20.80 -4.79 -12.12
N GLN A 100 21.75 -4.41 -12.96
CA GLN A 100 22.40 -3.09 -12.90
C GLN A 100 21.65 -2.03 -13.72
N ASN A 101 20.64 -2.43 -14.48
CA ASN A 101 19.90 -1.53 -15.33
C ASN A 101 18.85 -0.75 -14.53
N LYS A 102 19.11 0.54 -14.32
CA LYS A 102 18.21 1.46 -13.60
C LYS A 102 16.89 1.71 -14.33
N ASP A 103 16.83 1.51 -15.65
CA ASP A 103 15.60 1.70 -16.41
C ASP A 103 14.56 0.59 -16.09
N LEU A 104 15.04 -0.54 -15.53
CA LEU A 104 14.18 -1.61 -15.02
C LEU A 104 13.75 -1.40 -13.56
N ASP A 105 14.30 -0.40 -12.86
CA ASP A 105 13.88 -0.02 -11.51
C ASP A 105 12.57 0.78 -11.59
N LEU A 106 11.51 0.09 -12.00
CA LEU A 106 10.18 0.68 -12.12
C LEU A 106 9.55 0.78 -10.71
N PRO A 107 9.24 2.00 -10.22
CA PRO A 107 8.50 2.14 -8.98
C PRO A 107 7.12 1.49 -9.13
N SER A 108 6.57 0.98 -8.04
CA SER A 108 5.21 0.43 -8.08
C SER A 108 4.21 1.51 -8.51
N LEU A 109 3.12 1.09 -9.18
CA LEU A 109 2.07 2.00 -9.65
C LEU A 109 1.59 2.94 -8.53
N ASN A 110 1.40 2.42 -7.32
CA ASN A 110 0.94 3.20 -6.18
C ASN A 110 1.95 4.28 -5.76
N VAL A 111 3.25 3.99 -5.80
CA VAL A 111 4.30 4.97 -5.48
C VAL A 111 4.37 6.02 -6.58
N MET A 112 4.31 5.62 -7.85
CA MET A 112 4.30 6.55 -8.97
C MET A 112 3.11 7.52 -8.91
N VAL A 113 1.89 7.00 -8.69
CA VAL A 113 0.67 7.82 -8.57
C VAL A 113 0.72 8.72 -7.34
N ALA A 114 1.19 8.22 -6.20
CA ALA A 114 1.33 9.02 -4.99
C ALA A 114 2.30 10.20 -5.20
N ASN A 115 3.43 9.98 -5.87
CA ASN A 115 4.39 11.03 -6.16
C ASN A 115 3.78 12.14 -7.02
N VAL A 116 3.15 11.77 -8.14
CA VAL A 116 2.47 12.75 -9.02
C VAL A 116 1.40 13.51 -8.23
N ARG A 117 0.59 12.81 -7.43
CA ARG A 117 -0.48 13.45 -6.67
C ARG A 117 0.04 14.41 -5.61
N CYS A 118 1.09 14.02 -4.89
CA CYS A 118 1.72 14.87 -3.89
C CYS A 118 2.35 16.11 -4.54
N GLU A 119 2.96 15.97 -5.71
CA GLU A 119 3.55 17.08 -6.46
C GLU A 119 2.47 18.06 -6.95
N GLU A 120 1.35 17.57 -7.49
CA GLU A 120 0.21 18.40 -7.87
C GLU A 120 -0.32 19.21 -6.69
N ILE A 121 -0.56 18.56 -5.55
CA ILE A 121 -1.07 19.23 -4.34
C ILE A 121 -0.06 20.24 -3.82
N ALA A 122 1.23 19.90 -3.80
CA ALA A 122 2.28 20.82 -3.37
C ALA A 122 2.33 22.07 -4.25
N ASN A 123 2.26 21.91 -5.57
CA ASN A 123 2.25 23.01 -6.52
C ASN A 123 0.98 23.86 -6.40
N GLU A 124 -0.18 23.25 -6.19
CA GLU A 124 -1.43 23.98 -5.96
C GLU A 124 -1.34 24.86 -4.70
N ILE A 125 -0.91 24.30 -3.58
CA ILE A 125 -0.73 25.03 -2.31
C ILE A 125 0.30 26.15 -2.50
N PHE A 126 1.40 25.88 -3.19
CA PHE A 126 2.44 26.87 -3.46
C PHE A 126 1.92 28.05 -4.32
N ASN A 127 1.09 27.76 -5.31
CA ASN A 127 0.46 28.78 -6.15
C ASN A 127 -0.59 29.61 -5.38
N GLN A 128 -1.36 28.97 -4.50
CA GLN A 128 -2.27 29.68 -3.60
C GLN A 128 -1.50 30.62 -2.66
N LEU A 129 -0.34 30.19 -2.16
CA LEU A 129 0.51 31.02 -1.31
C LEU A 129 1.12 32.22 -2.06
N THR A 130 1.62 32.01 -3.27
CA THR A 130 2.22 33.10 -4.09
C THR A 130 1.20 34.12 -4.58
N THR A 131 -0.07 33.74 -4.72
CA THR A 131 -1.17 34.66 -5.09
C THR A 131 -1.86 35.31 -3.90
N ASN A 132 -1.54 34.88 -2.68
CA ASN A 132 -2.14 35.39 -1.46
C ASN A 132 -1.73 36.87 -1.23
N GLN A 133 -2.73 37.73 -1.06
CA GLN A 133 -2.52 39.17 -0.89
C GLN A 133 -1.79 39.52 0.41
N ASP A 134 -2.05 38.79 1.50
CA ASP A 134 -1.39 39.01 2.78
C ASP A 134 0.07 38.58 2.72
N TRP A 135 0.37 37.49 2.00
CA TRP A 135 1.74 37.06 1.71
C TRP A 135 2.50 38.08 0.86
N LEU A 136 1.89 38.64 -0.19
CA LEU A 136 2.54 39.66 -1.03
C LEU A 136 2.84 40.95 -0.26
N LYS A 137 1.88 41.42 0.57
CA LYS A 137 2.09 42.59 1.45
C LYS A 137 3.21 42.33 2.44
N LEU A 138 3.28 41.12 2.99
CA LEU A 138 4.35 40.70 3.90
C LEU A 138 5.71 40.69 3.18
N GLU A 139 5.79 40.12 1.98
CA GLU A 139 7.02 40.07 1.19
C GLU A 139 7.55 41.48 0.87
N GLU A 140 6.66 42.42 0.53
CA GLU A 140 7.02 43.82 0.32
C GLU A 140 7.46 44.51 1.62
N ALA A 141 6.74 44.28 2.73
CA ALA A 141 7.09 44.85 4.03
C ALA A 141 8.45 44.38 4.55
N VAL A 142 8.78 43.08 4.36
CA VAL A 142 10.08 42.50 4.74
C VAL A 142 11.24 43.11 3.92
N LYS A 143 11.00 43.51 2.67
CA LYS A 143 12.01 44.21 1.85
C LYS A 143 12.32 45.61 2.38
N ILE A 144 11.37 46.25 3.06
CA ILE A 144 11.49 47.60 3.61
C ILE A 144 12.15 47.58 4.99
N GLY A 145 11.86 46.57 5.81
CA GLY A 145 12.45 46.44 7.15
C GLY A 145 11.84 45.33 8.00
N ILE A 146 12.05 45.40 9.32
CA ILE A 146 11.50 44.43 10.27
C ILE A 146 9.98 44.62 10.38
N VAL A 147 9.22 43.55 10.18
CA VAL A 147 7.76 43.54 10.34
C VAL A 147 7.45 43.24 11.80
N GLU A 148 6.98 44.25 12.53
CA GLU A 148 6.53 44.10 13.91
C GLU A 148 5.30 43.17 13.98
N GLY A 149 5.26 42.25 14.95
CA GLY A 149 4.15 41.30 15.09
C GLY A 149 4.12 40.17 14.06
N PHE A 150 5.17 39.97 13.26
CA PHE A 150 5.26 38.89 12.25
C PHE A 150 4.86 37.51 12.80
N GLY A 151 5.40 37.15 13.97
CA GLY A 151 5.13 35.87 14.61
C GLY A 151 3.65 35.68 14.90
N GLU A 152 3.01 36.66 15.54
CA GLU A 152 1.59 36.63 15.89
C GLU A 152 0.66 36.60 14.67
N MET A 153 0.99 37.35 13.62
CA MET A 153 0.13 37.46 12.44
C MET A 153 0.20 36.24 11.54
N PHE A 154 1.40 35.71 11.29
CA PHE A 154 1.62 34.73 10.23
C PHE A 154 2.00 33.35 10.74
N VAL A 155 2.72 33.27 11.86
CA VAL A 155 3.26 32.01 12.37
C VAL A 155 2.34 31.40 13.44
N HIS A 156 1.74 32.23 14.28
CA HIS A 156 0.83 31.80 15.35
C HIS A 156 -0.42 31.05 14.85
N PRO A 157 -1.07 31.42 13.73
CA PRO A 157 -2.19 30.64 13.20
C PRO A 157 -1.78 29.20 12.83
N ALA A 158 -0.66 29.04 12.10
CA ALA A 158 -0.13 27.73 11.73
C ALA A 158 0.29 26.91 12.96
N TYR A 159 0.92 27.57 13.93
CA TYR A 159 1.25 26.98 15.23
C TYR A 159 0.00 26.50 15.97
N THR A 160 -1.04 27.33 16.06
CA THR A 160 -2.30 26.98 16.72
C THR A 160 -2.95 25.76 16.05
N THR A 161 -2.94 25.69 14.72
CA THR A 161 -3.42 24.52 13.98
C THR A 161 -2.60 23.27 14.30
N LEU A 162 -1.28 23.38 14.36
CA LEU A 162 -0.39 22.27 14.72
C LEU A 162 -0.68 21.75 16.14
N ILE A 163 -0.77 22.63 17.14
CA ILE A 163 -1.07 22.23 18.53
C ILE A 163 -2.45 21.56 18.63
N ASN A 164 -3.46 22.07 17.92
CA ASN A 164 -4.78 21.45 17.85
C ASN A 164 -4.74 20.06 17.20
N ASN A 165 -3.91 19.87 16.17
CA ASN A 165 -3.71 18.55 15.55
C ASN A 165 -3.04 17.55 16.50
N ILE A 166 -2.04 18.00 17.28
CA ILE A 166 -1.42 17.19 18.32
C ILE A 166 -2.47 16.78 19.35
N ARG A 167 -3.29 17.74 19.86
CA ARG A 167 -4.42 17.44 20.76
C ARG A 167 -5.34 16.37 20.19
N PHE A 168 -5.79 16.56 18.94
CA PHE A 168 -6.72 15.64 18.28
C PHE A 168 -6.13 14.24 18.16
N ARG A 169 -4.87 14.15 17.74
CA ARG A 169 -4.14 12.88 17.62
C ARG A 169 -4.04 12.18 18.98
N THR A 170 -3.54 12.87 20.00
CA THR A 170 -3.41 12.31 21.36
C THR A 170 -4.76 11.82 21.90
N PHE A 171 -5.83 12.59 21.72
CA PHE A 171 -7.16 12.18 22.18
C PHE A 171 -7.68 10.95 21.42
N LYS A 172 -7.46 10.88 20.10
CA LYS A 172 -7.82 9.70 19.31
C LYS A 172 -7.07 8.45 19.77
N GLU A 173 -5.77 8.58 20.06
CA GLU A 173 -4.96 7.48 20.57
C GLU A 173 -5.40 7.05 21.98
N PHE A 174 -5.74 7.99 22.86
CA PHE A 174 -6.33 7.70 24.16
C PHE A 174 -7.60 6.82 24.03
N LYS A 175 -8.53 7.18 23.14
CA LYS A 175 -9.75 6.40 22.91
C LYS A 175 -9.47 4.95 22.52
N VAL A 176 -8.48 4.75 21.64
CA VAL A 176 -8.08 3.41 21.18
C VAL A 176 -7.47 2.61 22.32
N LYS A 177 -6.51 3.20 23.06
CA LYS A 177 -5.85 2.55 24.19
C LYS A 177 -6.85 2.21 25.31
N LEU A 178 -7.81 3.10 25.60
CA LEU A 178 -8.87 2.85 26.59
C LEU A 178 -9.75 1.68 26.16
N GLN A 179 -10.21 1.65 24.90
CA GLN A 179 -11.02 0.53 24.41
C GLN A 179 -10.28 -0.80 24.52
N GLN A 180 -8.97 -0.83 24.23
CA GLN A 180 -8.15 -2.03 24.38
C GLN A 180 -8.09 -2.50 25.85
N ALA A 181 -7.89 -1.59 26.80
CA ALA A 181 -7.88 -1.93 28.23
C ALA A 181 -9.24 -2.52 28.67
N LEU A 182 -10.35 -1.97 28.16
CA LEU A 182 -11.70 -2.52 28.40
C LEU A 182 -11.86 -3.93 27.84
N ASP A 183 -11.42 -4.16 26.59
CA ASP A 183 -11.52 -5.46 25.92
C ASP A 183 -10.66 -6.52 26.63
N ASN A 184 -9.52 -6.13 27.18
CA ASN A 184 -8.62 -6.96 27.98
C ASN A 184 -9.12 -7.19 29.42
N LYS A 185 -10.23 -6.56 29.83
CA LYS A 185 -10.79 -6.61 31.19
C LYS A 185 -9.81 -6.14 32.27
N GLU A 186 -9.00 -5.14 31.93
CA GLU A 186 -8.09 -4.49 32.87
C GLU A 186 -8.88 -3.69 33.92
N ASP A 187 -8.22 -3.33 35.01
CA ASP A 187 -8.79 -2.44 36.01
C ASP A 187 -9.04 -1.07 35.39
N ILE A 188 -10.30 -0.66 35.28
CA ILE A 188 -10.70 0.52 34.53
C ILE A 188 -10.15 1.79 35.18
N ASP A 189 -10.23 1.91 36.50
CA ASP A 189 -9.83 3.12 37.21
C ASP A 189 -8.32 3.30 37.14
N ALA A 190 -7.55 2.22 37.35
CA ALA A 190 -6.10 2.24 37.22
C ALA A 190 -5.66 2.51 35.77
N SER A 191 -6.35 1.93 34.79
CA SER A 191 -6.07 2.13 33.36
C SER A 191 -6.36 3.56 32.93
N VAL A 192 -7.50 4.12 33.34
CA VAL A 192 -7.88 5.51 33.04
C VAL A 192 -6.86 6.48 33.63
N GLN A 193 -6.44 6.28 34.88
CA GLN A 193 -5.43 7.14 35.50
C GLN A 193 -4.11 7.09 34.71
N THR A 194 -3.59 5.88 34.46
CA THR A 194 -2.31 5.66 33.76
C THR A 194 -2.34 6.24 32.34
N LEU A 195 -3.42 5.98 31.59
CA LEU A 195 -3.59 6.49 30.23
C LEU A 195 -3.76 8.01 30.20
N THR A 196 -4.41 8.60 31.21
CA THR A 196 -4.54 10.05 31.33
C THR A 196 -3.16 10.69 31.53
N GLU A 197 -2.39 10.20 32.49
CA GLU A 197 -1.03 10.69 32.76
C GLU A 197 -0.14 10.54 31.51
N SER A 198 -0.17 9.38 30.87
CA SER A 198 0.59 9.10 29.64
C SER A 198 0.20 10.05 28.49
N SER A 199 -1.09 10.28 28.28
CA SER A 199 -1.59 11.15 27.21
C SER A 199 -1.20 12.61 27.43
N ILE A 200 -1.24 13.10 28.67
CA ILE A 200 -0.81 14.46 28.99
C ILE A 200 0.69 14.63 28.75
N ILE A 201 1.51 13.64 29.12
CA ILE A 201 2.96 13.64 28.84
C ILE A 201 3.22 13.66 27.33
N GLU A 202 2.56 12.79 26.57
CA GLU A 202 2.69 12.72 25.11
C GLU A 202 2.31 14.04 24.43
N PHE A 203 1.20 14.65 24.87
CA PHE A 203 0.78 15.97 24.38
C PHE A 203 1.84 17.05 24.68
N ASN A 204 2.34 17.11 25.92
CA ASN A 204 3.34 18.10 26.32
C ASN A 204 4.66 17.93 25.55
N HIS A 205 5.08 16.68 25.31
CA HIS A 205 6.24 16.39 24.48
C HIS A 205 6.03 16.90 23.05
N GLY A 206 4.91 16.56 22.41
CA GLY A 206 4.59 17.04 21.07
C GLY A 206 4.54 18.58 20.98
N CYS A 207 4.03 19.25 22.02
CA CYS A 207 4.04 20.72 22.07
C CYS A 207 5.44 21.30 22.23
N THR A 208 6.33 20.60 22.96
CA THR A 208 7.73 21.00 23.14
C THR A 208 8.48 20.91 21.80
N ASP A 209 8.28 19.83 21.04
CA ASP A 209 8.87 19.65 19.71
C ASP A 209 8.39 20.72 18.71
N ALA A 210 7.17 21.22 18.88
CA ALA A 210 6.58 22.27 18.07
C ALA A 210 6.91 23.70 18.54
N ALA A 211 7.60 23.86 19.68
CA ALA A 211 7.81 25.17 20.30
C ALA A 211 8.76 26.05 19.48
N ILE A 212 8.33 27.27 19.20
CA ILE A 212 9.17 28.29 18.55
C ILE A 212 9.94 29.04 19.63
N LYS A 213 11.27 29.03 19.50
CA LYS A 213 12.17 29.72 20.42
C LYS A 213 11.78 31.20 20.53
N ASP A 214 11.76 31.72 21.76
CA ASP A 214 11.48 33.12 22.11
C ASP A 214 10.02 33.60 21.88
N ALA A 215 9.13 32.78 21.31
CA ALA A 215 7.72 33.14 21.10
C ALA A 215 6.87 33.07 22.39
N ASN A 216 7.20 32.14 23.29
CA ASN A 216 6.50 31.92 24.58
C ASN A 216 4.96 31.81 24.44
N TRP A 217 4.48 31.19 23.35
CA TRP A 217 3.05 31.00 23.12
C TRP A 217 2.44 29.96 24.07
N ASP A 218 1.29 30.30 24.65
CA ASP A 218 0.66 29.48 25.67
C ASP A 218 -0.13 28.32 25.07
N VAL A 219 0.18 27.10 25.54
CA VAL A 219 -0.53 25.86 25.20
C VAL A 219 -1.46 25.37 26.33
N SER A 220 -1.51 26.08 27.46
CA SER A 220 -2.24 25.66 28.66
C SER A 220 -3.73 25.49 28.41
N SER A 221 -4.34 26.40 27.65
CA SER A 221 -5.75 26.32 27.25
C SER A 221 -6.04 25.03 26.47
N THR A 222 -5.23 24.73 25.45
CA THR A 222 -5.39 23.53 24.64
C THR A 222 -5.18 22.24 25.44
N ARG A 223 -4.22 22.25 26.37
CA ARG A 223 -3.99 21.15 27.32
C ARG A 223 -5.18 20.92 28.24
N ASN A 224 -5.79 22.00 28.75
CA ASN A 224 -6.94 21.91 29.64
C ASN A 224 -8.16 21.35 28.90
N ILE A 225 -8.35 21.73 27.65
CA ILE A 225 -9.38 21.15 26.77
C ILE A 225 -9.14 19.64 26.60
N LEU A 226 -7.90 19.23 26.29
CA LEU A 226 -7.55 17.80 26.18
C LEU A 226 -7.88 17.04 27.47
N SER A 227 -7.49 17.58 28.62
CA SER A 227 -7.75 16.96 29.91
C SER A 227 -9.24 16.82 30.20
N SER A 228 -10.05 17.81 29.81
CA SER A 228 -11.50 17.77 29.92
C SER A 228 -12.12 16.70 29.01
N ASP A 229 -11.67 16.62 27.76
CA ASP A 229 -12.16 15.65 26.77
C ASP A 229 -11.84 14.21 27.19
N ILE A 230 -10.61 13.97 27.68
CA ILE A 230 -10.18 12.68 28.22
C ILE A 230 -11.07 12.27 29.40
N LYS A 231 -11.24 13.17 30.37
CA LYS A 231 -12.03 12.90 31.57
C LYS A 231 -13.48 12.58 31.23
N GLY A 232 -14.12 13.39 30.40
CA GLY A 232 -15.51 13.16 29.99
C GLY A 232 -15.69 11.84 29.22
N HIS A 233 -14.71 11.47 28.39
CA HIS A 233 -14.74 10.19 27.69
C HIS A 233 -14.56 8.99 28.63
N ALA A 234 -13.64 9.09 29.59
CA ALA A 234 -13.40 8.06 30.60
C ALA A 234 -14.64 7.84 31.48
N GLU A 235 -15.26 8.91 31.97
CA GLU A 235 -16.50 8.83 32.78
C GLU A 235 -17.62 8.12 32.00
N THR A 236 -17.79 8.46 30.72
CA THR A 236 -18.79 7.81 29.85
C THR A 236 -18.49 6.32 29.69
N ALA A 237 -17.22 5.94 29.53
CA ALA A 237 -16.80 4.55 29.38
C ALA A 237 -17.05 3.73 30.66
N SER A 238 -16.70 4.27 31.83
CA SER A 238 -16.95 3.62 33.12
C SER A 238 -18.44 3.38 33.36
N VAL A 239 -19.29 4.38 33.11
CA VAL A 239 -20.75 4.24 33.24
C VAL A 239 -21.30 3.15 32.32
N PHE A 240 -20.80 3.07 31.08
CA PHE A 240 -21.25 2.06 30.13
C PHE A 240 -20.87 0.64 30.56
N GLU A 241 -19.66 0.44 31.10
CA GLU A 241 -19.24 -0.85 31.64
C GLU A 241 -20.00 -1.26 32.90
N ASP A 242 -20.31 -0.31 33.78
CA ASP A 242 -21.15 -0.56 34.95
C ASP A 242 -22.56 -1.00 34.54
N LEU A 243 -23.15 -0.35 33.53
CA LEU A 243 -24.45 -0.74 32.98
C LEU A 243 -24.41 -2.16 32.36
N LYS A 244 -23.34 -2.53 31.67
CA LYS A 244 -23.15 -3.91 31.17
C LYS A 244 -23.09 -4.91 32.32
N ARG A 245 -22.37 -4.62 33.40
CA ARG A 245 -22.28 -5.49 34.59
C ARG A 245 -23.64 -5.69 35.25
N VAL A 246 -24.44 -4.63 35.39
CA VAL A 246 -25.79 -4.73 35.99
C VAL A 246 -26.72 -5.59 35.13
N ASN A 247 -26.75 -5.37 33.81
CA ASN A 247 -27.62 -6.14 32.90
C ASN A 247 -27.20 -7.62 32.79
N LEU A 248 -25.89 -7.92 32.92
CA LEU A 248 -25.39 -9.29 33.06
C LEU A 248 -25.81 -9.91 34.41
N LYS A 249 -25.73 -9.16 35.52
CA LYS A 249 -26.16 -9.64 36.84
C LYS A 249 -27.67 -9.91 36.91
N ASP A 250 -28.50 -9.08 36.28
CA ASP A 250 -29.95 -9.29 36.23
C ASP A 250 -30.34 -10.55 35.45
N LYS A 251 -29.57 -10.92 34.40
CA LYS A 251 -29.75 -12.20 33.69
C LYS A 251 -29.20 -13.42 34.44
N VAL A 252 -28.14 -13.25 35.24
CA VAL A 252 -27.52 -14.35 36.01
C VAL A 252 -28.30 -14.66 37.30
N THR A 253 -29.02 -13.70 37.87
CA THR A 253 -29.77 -13.87 39.13
C THR A 253 -30.99 -14.80 39.00
N ILE A 254 -31.49 -15.05 37.78
CA ILE A 254 -32.70 -15.87 37.54
C ILE A 254 -32.42 -17.39 37.65
N TYR A 255 -31.16 -17.83 37.68
CA TYR A 255 -30.81 -19.27 37.64
C TYR A 255 -30.50 -19.93 39.00
N TYR A 256 -30.61 -19.25 40.14
CA TYR A 256 -30.15 -19.80 41.44
C TYR A 256 -31.16 -19.81 42.61
N THR A 257 -32.47 -19.69 42.38
CA THR A 257 -33.47 -19.77 43.47
C THR A 257 -34.49 -20.92 43.30
N HIS A 258 -34.04 -22.13 42.96
CA HIS A 258 -34.86 -23.35 43.09
C HIS A 258 -34.00 -24.58 43.41
N THR A 259 -33.55 -24.71 44.66
CA THR A 259 -33.22 -26.02 45.27
C THR A 259 -33.09 -25.86 46.77
N HIS A 260 -34.22 -26.00 47.47
CA HIS A 260 -34.35 -26.61 48.80
C HIS A 260 -35.83 -26.55 49.19
N ILE A 261 -36.52 -27.67 48.97
CA ILE A 261 -37.39 -28.41 49.90
C ILE A 261 -37.65 -29.77 49.24
#